data_AF-A0A537TJG2-F1
#
_entry.id   AF-A0A537TJG2-F1
#
_cell.length_a   1.000
_cell.length_b   1.000
_cell.length_c   1.000
_cell.angle_alpha   90.00
_cell.angle_beta   90.00
_cell.angle_gamma   90.00
#
_symmetry.space_group_name_H-M   'P 1'
#
loop_
_entity.id
_entity.type
_entity.pdbx_description
1 polymer ?
#
loop_
_entity_poly.entity_id
_entity_poly.type
_entity_poly.pdbx_seq_one_letter_code
_entity_poly.pdbx_strand_id
1 'polypeptide(L)'
;MRSIGPSTCTSVGCGRSSAMRAIDRATSRPCAVSATARYAGDALAMRWLTPLQGIAGRIAAAALFVAGVAVAVLGVGVLVVGASIFERLMVEHGQTAADARVMFDTAVGMVFVTAAVVAAVVAILLAALLARRLARPLDRIGRAARRVAGGDYATRVPREGPEELSSLADSFNQMAESLESQEHLRREFIANAAHELRTPLTNLQGYLEALRAGVVPAESATFESLAEEVDRMVRLSRGLDALAEGDLATPPPALAELDLADAI
;
A
#
# COMPACT_ATOMS: atom_id res chain seq x y z
N MET A 1 53.39 -58.16 29.81
CA MET A 1 52.25 -57.70 28.98
C MET A 1 52.81 -57.09 27.71
N ARG A 2 52.53 -57.74 26.58
CA ARG A 2 52.91 -57.42 25.18
C ARG A 2 52.12 -56.19 24.66
N SER A 3 52.41 -55.49 23.57
CA SER A 3 53.59 -55.20 22.73
C SER A 3 53.08 -54.36 21.52
N ILE A 4 53.80 -53.30 21.14
CA ILE A 4 54.21 -52.96 19.76
C ILE A 4 53.13 -52.81 18.66
N GLY A 5 53.00 -51.59 18.13
CA GLY A 5 53.31 -51.29 16.71
C GLY A 5 52.31 -51.67 15.59
N PRO A 6 52.62 -51.34 14.32
CA PRO A 6 51.81 -50.45 13.48
C PRO A 6 51.43 -51.05 12.10
N SER A 7 51.19 -50.19 11.10
CA SER A 7 51.30 -50.38 9.63
C SER A 7 50.17 -51.06 8.82
N THR A 8 49.55 -50.24 7.96
CA THR A 8 49.37 -50.38 6.48
C THR A 8 49.21 -51.75 5.81
N CYS A 9 48.18 -51.87 4.95
CA CYS A 9 48.18 -52.57 3.65
C CYS A 9 46.94 -52.07 2.85
N THR A 10 46.99 -51.35 1.73
CA THR A 10 47.60 -51.54 0.39
C THR A 10 46.88 -52.56 -0.50
N SER A 11 46.12 -52.08 -1.50
CA SER A 11 46.04 -52.57 -2.91
C SER A 11 44.81 -51.93 -3.60
N VAL A 12 44.92 -51.02 -4.57
CA VAL A 12 45.33 -51.18 -6.00
C VAL A 12 44.32 -51.98 -6.84
N GLY A 13 43.80 -51.35 -7.90
CA GLY A 13 43.17 -52.02 -9.06
C GLY A 13 41.84 -51.38 -9.51
N CYS A 14 41.83 -50.25 -10.23
CA CYS A 14 41.90 -50.15 -11.70
C CYS A 14 40.59 -50.52 -12.42
N GLY A 15 39.86 -49.50 -12.91
CA GLY A 15 38.70 -49.63 -13.77
C GLY A 15 38.36 -48.30 -14.43
N ARG A 16 38.96 -48.04 -15.59
CA ARG A 16 38.70 -46.92 -16.49
C ARG A 16 37.22 -46.92 -16.91
N SER A 17 36.57 -45.75 -17.00
CA SER A 17 36.08 -45.23 -18.28
C SER A 17 35.39 -43.87 -18.12
N SER A 18 35.99 -42.87 -18.77
CA SER A 18 35.33 -41.85 -19.60
C SER A 18 34.12 -41.04 -19.08
N ALA A 19 34.42 -39.76 -18.87
CA ALA A 19 33.85 -38.62 -19.62
C ALA A 19 32.62 -37.88 -19.06
N MET A 20 32.81 -36.54 -19.04
CA MET A 20 31.82 -35.45 -18.98
C MET A 20 31.01 -35.32 -17.67
N ARG A 21 31.00 -34.19 -16.95
CA ARG A 21 31.41 -32.82 -17.26
C ARG A 21 31.56 -32.07 -15.94
N ALA A 22 32.68 -31.36 -15.78
CA ALA A 22 32.96 -30.44 -14.69
C ALA A 22 32.16 -29.15 -14.86
N ILE A 23 31.57 -28.64 -13.78
CA ILE A 23 31.27 -27.21 -13.61
C ILE A 23 32.07 -26.75 -12.42
N ASP A 24 33.04 -25.88 -12.71
CA ASP A 24 34.07 -25.36 -11.84
C ASP A 24 33.50 -24.53 -10.69
N ARG A 25 34.08 -24.75 -9.50
CA ARG A 25 34.06 -23.81 -8.38
C ARG A 25 35.29 -22.90 -8.49
N ALA A 26 35.08 -21.66 -8.86
CA ALA A 26 35.98 -20.53 -8.68
C ALA A 26 35.08 -19.29 -8.61
N THR A 27 35.20 -18.32 -7.72
CA THR A 27 36.26 -17.97 -6.77
C THR A 27 35.65 -16.92 -5.85
N SER A 28 35.93 -17.03 -4.55
CA SER A 28 35.75 -16.01 -3.54
C SER A 28 36.48 -14.72 -3.88
N ARG A 29 35.78 -13.57 -3.89
CA ARG A 29 36.22 -12.32 -3.24
C ARG A 29 35.10 -11.25 -3.23
N PRO A 30 34.86 -10.60 -2.07
CA PRO A 30 33.91 -9.50 -1.95
C PRO A 30 34.58 -8.21 -2.44
N CYS A 31 34.05 -7.60 -3.49
CA CYS A 31 34.47 -6.26 -3.90
C CYS A 31 33.75 -5.21 -3.04
N ALA A 32 34.49 -4.77 -2.03
CA ALA A 32 34.68 -3.38 -1.65
C ALA A 32 33.47 -2.43 -1.79
N VAL A 33 32.82 -2.26 -0.63
CA VAL A 33 32.27 -0.97 -0.21
C VAL A 33 33.40 0.08 -0.29
N SER A 34 33.23 1.07 -1.17
CA SER A 34 33.87 2.37 -1.10
C SER A 34 32.74 3.40 -1.32
N ALA A 35 32.42 4.21 -0.32
CA ALA A 35 32.97 5.56 -0.16
C ALA A 35 32.76 6.38 -1.46
N THR A 36 32.07 7.50 -1.51
CA THR A 36 31.72 8.49 -0.50
C THR A 36 30.84 9.51 -1.22
N ALA A 37 29.84 10.02 -0.51
CA ALA A 37 29.43 11.43 -0.54
C ALA A 37 29.58 12.18 -1.88
N ARG A 38 28.58 12.08 -2.76
CA ARG A 38 28.39 13.07 -3.84
C ARG A 38 26.95 13.29 -4.29
N TYR A 39 25.97 13.02 -3.42
CA TYR A 39 24.54 13.29 -3.67
C TYR A 39 23.86 14.00 -2.49
N ALA A 40 24.57 14.88 -1.79
CA ALA A 40 23.99 15.66 -0.68
C ALA A 40 23.73 17.15 -1.03
N GLY A 41 24.12 17.60 -2.24
CA GLY A 41 23.99 19.00 -2.66
C GLY A 41 22.69 19.33 -3.41
N ASP A 42 22.23 18.44 -4.29
CA ASP A 42 21.20 18.82 -5.28
C ASP A 42 19.79 18.28 -4.97
N ALA A 43 19.69 17.35 -4.02
CA ALA A 43 18.40 16.79 -3.60
C ALA A 43 17.53 17.76 -2.79
N LEU A 44 18.13 18.83 -2.24
CA LEU A 44 17.41 19.85 -1.49
C LEU A 44 16.80 20.93 -2.39
N ALA A 45 17.32 21.15 -3.60
CA ALA A 45 16.80 22.18 -4.51
C ALA A 45 15.69 21.65 -5.43
N MET A 46 15.78 20.39 -5.90
CA MET A 46 14.77 19.83 -6.83
C MET A 46 13.53 19.20 -6.18
N ARG A 47 13.48 19.07 -4.84
CA ARG A 47 12.27 18.61 -4.14
C ARG A 47 11.19 19.69 -4.02
N TRP A 48 11.50 20.94 -4.37
CA TRP A 48 10.55 22.06 -4.34
C TRP A 48 9.77 22.22 -5.65
N LEU A 49 10.21 21.64 -6.78
CA LEU A 49 9.55 21.76 -8.08
C LEU A 49 8.66 20.57 -8.49
N THR A 50 8.76 19.42 -7.82
CA THR A 50 7.87 18.26 -8.05
C THR A 50 6.53 18.21 -7.28
N PRO A 51 6.12 19.14 -6.39
CA PRO A 51 4.82 19.02 -5.70
C PRO A 51 3.62 19.43 -6.58
N LEU A 52 3.83 19.86 -7.82
CA LEU A 52 2.77 20.41 -8.68
C LEU A 52 1.85 19.35 -9.33
N GLN A 53 2.24 18.08 -9.35
CA GLN A 53 1.41 17.02 -9.96
C GLN A 53 0.33 16.44 -9.02
N GLY A 54 0.41 16.72 -7.72
CA GLY A 54 -0.59 16.29 -6.74
C GLY A 54 -1.74 17.28 -6.58
N ILE A 55 -2.81 16.87 -5.89
CA ILE A 55 -3.96 17.73 -5.54
C ILE A 55 -3.51 19.04 -4.87
N ALA A 56 -2.48 18.97 -4.01
CA ALA A 56 -1.88 20.14 -3.36
C ALA A 56 -1.36 21.19 -4.35
N GLY A 57 -0.69 20.73 -5.41
CA GLY A 57 -0.13 21.58 -6.45
C GLY A 57 -1.20 22.29 -7.26
N ARG A 58 -2.28 21.57 -7.60
CA ARG A 58 -3.43 22.13 -8.33
C ARG A 58 -4.16 23.19 -7.51
N ILE A 59 -4.36 22.95 -6.21
CA ILE A 59 -4.99 23.92 -5.30
C ILE A 59 -4.10 25.17 -5.16
N ALA A 60 -2.80 25.01 -4.96
CA ALA A 60 -1.87 26.13 -4.85
C ALA A 60 -1.82 26.95 -6.15
N ALA A 61 -1.76 26.30 -7.31
CA ALA A 61 -1.78 26.96 -8.61
C ALA A 61 -3.09 27.74 -8.84
N ALA A 62 -4.24 27.13 -8.50
CA ALA A 62 -5.54 27.81 -8.60
C ALA A 62 -5.63 29.02 -7.67
N ALA A 63 -5.16 28.91 -6.41
CA ALA A 63 -5.16 30.02 -5.46
C ALA A 63 -4.26 31.18 -5.91
N LEU A 64 -3.05 30.88 -6.40
CA LEU A 64 -2.14 31.89 -6.95
C LEU A 64 -2.68 32.51 -8.24
N PHE A 65 -3.35 31.74 -9.08
CA PHE A 65 -4.02 32.24 -10.28
C PHE A 65 -5.12 33.22 -9.91
N VAL A 66 -6.02 32.86 -8.98
CA VAL A 66 -7.10 33.75 -8.51
C VAL A 66 -6.53 35.02 -7.88
N ALA A 67 -5.50 34.91 -7.04
CA ALA A 67 -4.83 36.07 -6.46
C ALA A 67 -4.20 36.97 -7.53
N GLY A 68 -3.54 36.38 -8.53
CA GLY A 68 -2.96 37.09 -9.67
C GLY A 68 -4.00 37.81 -10.51
N VAL A 69 -5.13 37.17 -10.80
CA VAL A 69 -6.27 37.79 -11.51
C VAL A 69 -6.83 38.95 -10.69
N ALA A 70 -7.03 38.78 -9.37
CA ALA A 70 -7.52 39.85 -8.51
C ALA A 70 -6.56 41.06 -8.50
N VAL A 71 -5.26 40.82 -8.35
CA VAL A 71 -4.23 41.89 -8.41
C VAL A 71 -4.22 42.56 -9.77
N ALA A 72 -4.34 41.80 -10.87
CA ALA A 72 -4.38 42.37 -12.22
C ALA A 72 -5.63 43.26 -12.44
N VAL A 73 -6.81 42.79 -12.02
CA VAL A 73 -8.05 43.57 -12.12
C VAL A 73 -7.96 44.86 -11.29
N LEU A 74 -7.47 44.77 -10.05
CA LEU A 74 -7.26 45.94 -9.20
C LEU A 74 -6.19 46.88 -9.79
N GLY A 75 -5.12 46.35 -10.35
CA GLY A 75 -4.06 47.13 -10.98
C GLY A 75 -4.52 47.88 -12.21
N VAL A 76 -5.29 47.24 -13.10
CA VAL A 76 -5.89 47.92 -14.25
C VAL A 76 -6.83 49.03 -13.78
N GLY A 77 -7.70 48.76 -12.79
CA GLY A 77 -8.60 49.77 -12.25
C GLY A 77 -7.85 50.97 -11.65
N VAL A 78 -6.88 50.73 -10.77
CA VAL A 78 -6.12 51.78 -10.10
C VAL A 78 -5.23 52.55 -11.09
N LEU A 79 -4.43 51.85 -11.89
CA LEU A 79 -3.39 52.48 -12.70
C LEU A 79 -3.89 53.04 -14.03
N VAL A 80 -4.97 52.50 -14.61
CA VAL A 80 -5.53 53.04 -15.85
C VAL A 80 -6.66 54.02 -15.54
N VAL A 81 -7.67 53.58 -14.80
CA VAL A 81 -8.84 54.42 -14.51
C VAL A 81 -8.48 55.52 -13.52
N GLY A 82 -7.82 55.17 -12.42
CA GLY A 82 -7.39 56.15 -11.40
C GLY A 82 -6.45 57.22 -11.96
N ALA A 83 -5.46 56.83 -12.78
CA ALA A 83 -4.56 57.79 -13.43
C ALA A 83 -5.31 58.73 -14.37
N SER A 84 -6.25 58.20 -15.16
CA SER A 84 -7.03 59.02 -16.11
C SER A 84 -7.94 60.04 -15.42
N ILE A 85 -8.50 59.70 -14.25
CA ILE A 85 -9.32 60.62 -13.45
C ILE A 85 -8.44 61.69 -12.80
N PHE A 86 -7.31 61.28 -12.21
CA PHE A 86 -6.36 62.19 -11.58
C PHE A 86 -5.80 63.23 -12.57
N GLU A 87 -5.42 62.78 -13.77
CA GLU A 87 -4.95 63.65 -14.85
C GLU A 87 -6.01 64.72 -15.21
N ARG A 88 -7.27 64.33 -15.41
CA ARG A 88 -8.36 65.27 -15.74
C ARG A 88 -8.56 66.34 -14.66
N LEU A 89 -8.59 65.94 -13.38
CA LEU A 89 -8.77 66.85 -12.26
C LEU A 89 -7.62 67.85 -12.12
N MET A 90 -6.38 67.39 -12.31
CA MET A 90 -5.18 68.23 -12.18
C MET A 90 -5.03 69.21 -13.33
N VAL A 91 -5.36 68.81 -14.56
CA VAL A 91 -5.36 69.70 -15.74
C VAL A 91 -6.42 70.79 -15.59
N GLU A 92 -7.60 70.47 -15.03
CA GLU A 92 -8.64 71.46 -14.75
C GLU A 92 -8.18 72.54 -13.76
N HIS A 93 -7.30 72.18 -12.81
CA HIS A 93 -6.71 73.10 -11.83
C HIS A 93 -5.39 73.75 -12.30
N GLY A 94 -5.08 73.68 -13.59
CA GLY A 94 -3.97 74.42 -14.21
C GLY A 94 -2.61 73.73 -14.21
N GLN A 95 -2.54 72.43 -13.91
CA GLN A 95 -1.31 71.65 -14.04
C GLN A 95 -1.18 70.99 -15.42
N THR A 96 0.03 70.62 -15.82
CA THR A 96 0.24 69.88 -17.06
C THR A 96 -0.10 68.39 -16.87
N ALA A 97 -0.58 67.75 -17.93
CA ALA A 97 -0.87 66.31 -17.91
C ALA A 97 0.38 65.45 -17.59
N ALA A 98 1.56 65.94 -17.97
CA ALA A 98 2.83 65.27 -17.69
C ALA A 98 3.16 65.28 -16.19
N ASP A 99 3.01 66.43 -15.53
CA ASP A 99 3.27 66.56 -14.10
C ASP A 99 2.28 65.71 -13.28
N ALA A 100 1.00 65.69 -13.67
CA ALA A 100 -0.03 64.89 -13.02
C ALA A 100 0.26 63.38 -13.08
N ARG A 101 0.76 62.86 -14.21
CA ARG A 101 1.14 61.44 -14.34
C ARG A 101 2.33 61.06 -13.46
N VAL A 102 3.37 61.90 -13.44
CA VAL A 102 4.56 61.64 -12.61
C VAL A 102 4.19 61.64 -11.12
N MET A 103 3.34 62.57 -10.69
CA MET A 103 2.83 62.62 -9.31
C MET A 103 2.01 61.36 -8.97
N PHE A 104 1.12 60.93 -9.87
CA PHE A 104 0.31 59.73 -9.68
C PHE A 104 1.17 58.46 -9.59
N ASP A 105 2.09 58.25 -10.53
CA ASP A 105 2.95 57.07 -10.57
C ASP A 105 3.81 56.96 -9.30
N THR A 106 4.34 58.10 -8.83
CA THR A 106 5.17 58.14 -7.62
C THR A 106 4.35 57.86 -6.35
N ALA A 107 3.17 58.47 -6.23
CA ALA A 107 2.33 58.35 -5.03
C ALA A 107 1.55 57.02 -4.97
N VAL A 108 0.94 56.61 -6.08
CA VAL A 108 0.04 55.46 -6.15
C VAL A 108 0.76 54.20 -6.57
N GLY A 109 1.73 54.29 -7.48
CA GLY A 109 2.48 53.14 -7.99
C GLY A 109 3.25 52.42 -6.87
N MET A 110 3.94 53.15 -6.00
CA MET A 110 4.67 52.55 -4.87
C MET A 110 3.73 51.85 -3.87
N VAL A 111 2.59 52.45 -3.55
CA VAL A 111 1.57 51.85 -2.67
C VAL A 111 0.97 50.60 -3.33
N PHE A 112 0.68 50.64 -4.63
CA PHE A 112 0.15 49.49 -5.34
C PHE A 112 1.14 48.32 -5.39
N VAL A 113 2.42 48.58 -5.72
CA VAL A 113 3.46 47.55 -5.76
C VAL A 113 3.66 46.92 -4.39
N THR A 114 3.75 47.72 -3.33
CA THR A 114 3.88 47.19 -1.96
C THR A 114 2.67 46.35 -1.56
N ALA A 115 1.44 46.80 -1.87
CA ALA A 115 0.22 46.03 -1.63
C ALA A 115 0.19 44.71 -2.43
N ALA A 116 0.61 44.73 -3.69
CA ALA A 116 0.68 43.54 -4.55
C ALA A 116 1.69 42.51 -4.01
N VAL A 117 2.86 42.96 -3.54
CA VAL A 117 3.86 42.10 -2.91
C VAL A 117 3.30 41.48 -1.63
N VAL A 118 2.66 42.27 -0.76
CA VAL A 118 2.02 41.75 0.47
C VAL A 118 0.94 40.72 0.13
N ALA A 119 0.08 41.01 -0.85
CA ALA A 119 -0.95 40.09 -1.30
C ALA A 119 -0.36 38.77 -1.83
N ALA A 120 0.71 38.84 -2.62
CA ALA A 120 1.41 37.66 -3.13
C ALA A 120 1.99 36.81 -1.99
N VAL A 121 2.63 37.43 -1.00
CA VAL A 121 3.16 36.74 0.18
C VAL A 121 2.03 36.05 0.95
N VAL A 122 0.93 36.74 1.22
CA VAL A 122 -0.24 36.18 1.90
C VAL A 122 -0.83 35.01 1.10
N ALA A 123 -0.97 35.13 -0.21
CA ALA A 123 -1.49 34.06 -1.07
C ALA A 123 -0.60 32.80 -1.02
N ILE A 124 0.73 32.97 -1.06
CA ILE A 124 1.69 31.86 -0.94
C ILE A 124 1.58 31.19 0.43
N LEU A 125 1.49 31.99 1.52
CA LEU A 125 1.35 31.47 2.88
C LEU A 125 0.05 30.67 3.06
N LEU A 126 -1.07 31.19 2.57
CA LEU A 126 -2.37 30.51 2.60
C LEU A 126 -2.35 29.23 1.77
N ALA A 127 -1.80 29.27 0.55
CA ALA A 127 -1.64 28.08 -0.28
C ALA A 127 -0.81 27.00 0.42
N ALA A 128 0.31 27.37 1.04
CA ALA A 128 1.14 26.46 1.81
C ALA A 128 0.41 25.88 3.04
N LEU A 129 -0.39 26.69 3.73
CA LEU A 129 -1.19 26.25 4.87
C LEU A 129 -2.26 25.23 4.46
N LEU A 130 -3.04 25.52 3.41
CA LEU A 130 -4.07 24.62 2.89
C LEU A 130 -3.47 23.31 2.39
N ALA A 131 -2.36 23.37 1.65
CA ALA A 131 -1.65 22.18 1.18
C ALA A 131 -1.22 21.28 2.35
N ARG A 132 -0.78 21.88 3.47
CA ARG A 132 -0.37 21.14 4.68
C ARG A 132 -1.56 20.58 5.46
N ARG A 133 -2.67 21.31 5.57
CA ARG A 133 -3.83 20.93 6.40
C ARG A 133 -4.80 19.97 5.72
N LEU A 134 -4.94 20.01 4.39
CA LEU A 134 -5.95 19.23 3.67
C LEU A 134 -5.31 18.23 2.71
N ALA A 135 -4.43 18.71 1.83
CA ALA A 135 -3.94 17.86 0.74
C ALA A 135 -2.95 16.79 1.22
N ARG A 136 -2.10 17.08 2.22
CA ARG A 136 -1.15 16.10 2.76
C ARG A 136 -1.83 14.91 3.47
N PRO A 137 -2.79 15.09 4.39
CA PRO A 137 -3.49 13.95 5.00
C PRO A 137 -4.27 13.13 3.97
N LEU A 138 -4.94 13.76 3.00
CA LEU A 138 -5.65 13.04 1.93
C LEU A 138 -4.72 12.16 1.09
N ASP A 139 -3.55 12.68 0.72
CA ASP A 139 -2.56 11.88 -0.02
C ASP A 139 -1.98 10.72 0.83
N ARG A 140 -1.86 10.90 2.17
CA ARG A 140 -1.49 9.81 3.07
C ARG A 140 -2.56 8.70 3.09
N ILE A 141 -3.84 9.06 3.19
CA ILE A 141 -4.94 8.09 3.13
C ILE A 141 -4.96 7.38 1.78
N GLY A 142 -4.80 8.12 0.67
CA GLY A 142 -4.72 7.53 -0.66
C GLY A 142 -3.54 6.57 -0.84
N ARG A 143 -2.37 6.88 -0.26
CA ARG A 143 -1.22 5.97 -0.23
C ARG A 143 -1.47 4.74 0.64
N ALA A 144 -2.10 4.92 1.80
CA ALA A 144 -2.47 3.83 2.69
C ALA A 144 -3.46 2.87 2.01
N ALA A 145 -4.47 3.39 1.32
CA ALA A 145 -5.41 2.60 0.53
C ALA A 145 -4.73 1.76 -0.56
N ARG A 146 -3.73 2.32 -1.26
CA ARG A 146 -2.93 1.56 -2.23
C ARG A 146 -2.13 0.42 -1.59
N ARG A 147 -1.63 0.59 -0.36
CA ARG A 147 -0.94 -0.49 0.37
C ARG A 147 -1.91 -1.59 0.81
N VAL A 148 -3.09 -1.22 1.31
CA VAL A 148 -4.17 -2.15 1.65
C VAL A 148 -4.60 -2.94 0.41
N ALA A 149 -4.75 -2.28 -0.74
CA ALA A 149 -5.03 -2.94 -2.02
C ALA A 149 -3.89 -3.88 -2.47
N GLY A 150 -2.67 -3.64 -2.02
CA GLY A 150 -1.51 -4.52 -2.20
C GLY A 150 -1.41 -5.67 -1.18
N GLY A 151 -2.39 -5.81 -0.27
CA GLY A 151 -2.45 -6.87 0.73
C GLY A 151 -1.86 -6.51 2.11
N ASP A 152 -1.40 -5.28 2.31
CA ASP A 152 -0.94 -4.80 3.62
C ASP A 152 -2.12 -4.27 4.45
N TYR A 153 -2.88 -5.18 5.04
CA TYR A 153 -4.07 -4.86 5.85
C TYR A 153 -3.76 -4.28 7.23
N ALA A 154 -2.51 -4.39 7.71
CA ALA A 154 -2.08 -3.82 8.99
C ALA A 154 -1.85 -2.29 8.92
N THR A 155 -1.88 -1.71 7.71
CA THR A 155 -1.73 -0.28 7.51
C THR A 155 -2.82 0.51 8.26
N ARG A 156 -2.41 1.55 8.99
CA ARG A 156 -3.28 2.52 9.65
C ARG A 156 -2.89 3.96 9.31
N VAL A 157 -3.84 4.87 9.43
CA VAL A 157 -3.66 6.31 9.22
C VAL A 157 -3.94 7.08 10.51
N PRO A 158 -3.13 8.11 10.84
CA PRO A 158 -3.33 8.90 12.04
C PRO A 158 -4.56 9.81 11.89
N ARG A 159 -5.26 10.02 13.01
CA ARG A 159 -6.38 10.97 13.12
C ARG A 159 -5.81 12.39 13.23
N GLU A 160 -5.65 13.06 12.09
CA GLU A 160 -5.11 14.43 11.99
C GLU A 160 -6.01 15.32 11.12
N GLY A 161 -6.16 16.59 11.52
CA GLY A 161 -6.86 17.61 10.72
C GLY A 161 -8.26 17.97 11.23
N PRO A 162 -9.08 18.61 10.39
CA PRO A 162 -10.49 18.90 10.66
C PRO A 162 -11.32 17.64 10.92
N GLU A 163 -12.49 17.80 11.53
CA GLU A 163 -13.35 16.67 11.95
C GLU A 163 -13.72 15.76 10.76
N GLU A 164 -13.98 16.33 9.59
CA GLU A 164 -14.31 15.58 8.38
C GLU A 164 -13.15 14.69 7.93
N LEU A 165 -11.91 15.14 8.15
CA LEU A 165 -10.70 14.41 7.76
C LEU A 165 -10.34 13.34 8.78
N SER A 166 -10.54 13.63 10.06
CA SER A 166 -10.42 12.62 11.12
C SER A 166 -11.47 11.53 11.00
N SER A 167 -12.72 11.88 10.70
CA SER A 167 -13.78 10.90 10.47
C SER A 167 -13.47 10.00 9.28
N LEU A 168 -12.91 10.53 8.18
CA LEU A 168 -12.43 9.73 7.06
C LEU A 168 -11.29 8.78 7.46
N ALA A 169 -10.36 9.25 8.30
CA ALA A 169 -9.28 8.41 8.84
C ALA A 169 -9.85 7.26 9.69
N ASP A 170 -10.86 7.54 10.52
CA ASP A 170 -11.53 6.54 11.36
C ASP A 170 -12.24 5.49 10.49
N SER A 171 -13.01 5.91 9.48
CA SER A 171 -13.66 4.98 8.52
C SER A 171 -12.65 4.14 7.74
N PHE A 172 -11.52 4.73 7.32
CA PHE A 172 -10.45 3.98 6.67
C PHE A 172 -9.87 2.90 7.59
N ASN A 173 -9.56 3.25 8.84
CA ASN A 173 -8.98 2.33 9.81
C ASN A 173 -9.95 1.17 10.13
N GLN A 174 -11.24 1.45 10.26
CA GLN A 174 -12.27 0.43 10.49
C GLN A 174 -12.39 -0.55 9.31
N MET A 175 -12.37 -0.03 8.08
CA MET A 175 -12.32 -0.87 6.87
C MET A 175 -11.06 -1.73 6.85
N ALA A 176 -9.88 -1.16 7.14
CA ALA A 176 -8.62 -1.89 7.16
C ALA A 176 -8.62 -3.01 8.21
N GLU A 177 -9.17 -2.76 9.40
CA GLU A 177 -9.34 -3.76 10.46
C GLU A 177 -10.29 -4.90 10.04
N SER A 178 -11.40 -4.57 9.38
CA SER A 178 -12.33 -5.58 8.86
C SER A 178 -11.65 -6.48 7.83
N LEU A 179 -10.89 -5.91 6.89
CA LEU A 179 -10.13 -6.68 5.91
C LEU A 179 -9.04 -7.54 6.57
N GLU A 180 -8.33 -7.02 7.56
CA GLU A 180 -7.32 -7.77 8.31
C GLU A 180 -7.95 -8.98 9.03
N SER A 181 -9.11 -8.79 9.66
CA SER A 181 -9.84 -9.86 10.32
C SER A 181 -10.31 -10.94 9.34
N GLN A 182 -10.82 -10.55 8.16
CA GLN A 182 -11.25 -11.49 7.13
C GLN A 182 -10.07 -12.28 6.56
N GLU A 183 -8.92 -11.64 6.35
CA GLU A 183 -7.72 -12.33 5.91
C GLU A 183 -7.18 -13.30 6.97
N HIS A 184 -7.28 -12.95 8.26
CA HIS A 184 -6.93 -13.84 9.35
C HIS A 184 -7.81 -15.10 9.35
N LEU A 185 -9.14 -14.91 9.31
CA LEU A 185 -10.11 -16.01 9.24
C LEU A 185 -9.89 -16.89 8.01
N ARG A 186 -9.61 -16.28 6.85
CA ARG A 186 -9.30 -17.03 5.62
C ARG A 186 -8.08 -17.93 5.80
N ARG A 187 -7.00 -17.41 6.39
CA ARG A 187 -5.76 -18.18 6.63
C ARG A 187 -5.98 -19.30 7.63
N GLU A 188 -6.69 -19.03 8.71
CA GLU A 188 -7.03 -20.02 9.72
C GLU A 188 -7.88 -21.14 9.13
N PHE A 189 -8.90 -20.79 8.35
CA PHE A 189 -9.73 -21.75 7.63
C PHE A 189 -8.91 -22.65 6.71
N ILE A 190 -8.03 -22.08 5.88
CA ILE A 190 -7.16 -22.85 4.98
C ILE A 190 -6.24 -23.79 5.78
N ALA A 191 -5.67 -23.32 6.89
CA ALA A 191 -4.79 -24.12 7.73
C ALA A 191 -5.55 -25.30 8.37
N ASN A 192 -6.75 -25.05 8.88
CA ASN A 192 -7.60 -26.06 9.50
C ASN A 192 -8.08 -27.10 8.47
N ALA A 193 -8.54 -26.65 7.29
CA ALA A 193 -8.93 -27.54 6.21
C ALA A 193 -7.76 -28.43 5.74
N ALA A 194 -6.56 -27.85 5.60
CA ALA A 194 -5.37 -28.62 5.25
C ALA A 194 -4.98 -29.65 6.32
N HIS A 195 -5.21 -29.35 7.60
CA HIS A 195 -4.96 -30.27 8.70
C HIS A 195 -5.94 -31.45 8.69
N GLU A 196 -7.25 -31.16 8.58
CA GLU A 196 -8.30 -32.18 8.55
C GLU A 196 -8.20 -33.12 7.34
N LEU A 197 -7.70 -32.64 6.21
CA LEU A 197 -7.45 -33.46 5.02
C LEU A 197 -6.16 -34.29 5.10
N ARG A 198 -5.15 -33.84 5.85
CA ARG A 198 -3.88 -34.55 5.96
C ARG A 198 -4.04 -35.90 6.66
N THR A 199 -4.79 -35.94 7.76
CA THR A 199 -4.99 -37.16 8.55
C THR A 199 -5.54 -38.33 7.72
N PRO A 200 -6.67 -38.20 7.00
CA PRO A 200 -7.20 -39.30 6.20
C PRO A 200 -6.30 -39.67 5.01
N LEU A 201 -5.61 -38.69 4.41
CA LEU A 201 -4.62 -38.95 3.36
C LEU A 201 -3.43 -39.77 3.87
N THR A 202 -2.91 -39.45 5.05
CA THR A 202 -1.81 -40.20 5.68
C THR A 202 -2.27 -41.62 6.04
N ASN A 203 -3.52 -41.77 6.49
CA ASN A 203 -4.10 -43.09 6.77
C ASN A 203 -4.21 -43.95 5.50
N LEU A 204 -4.77 -43.41 4.42
CA LEU A 204 -4.82 -44.08 3.11
C LEU A 204 -3.42 -44.47 2.61
N GLN A 205 -2.44 -43.57 2.71
CA GLN A 205 -1.05 -43.89 2.36
C GLN A 205 -0.50 -45.05 3.18
N GLY A 206 -0.71 -45.05 4.49
CA GLY A 206 -0.25 -46.12 5.39
C GLY A 206 -0.85 -47.48 5.03
N TYR A 207 -2.15 -47.55 4.74
CA TYR A 207 -2.80 -48.78 4.29
C TYR A 207 -2.26 -49.27 2.95
N LEU A 208 -2.05 -48.38 1.98
CA LEU A 208 -1.50 -48.75 0.66
C LEU A 208 -0.06 -49.24 0.76
N GLU A 209 0.76 -48.65 1.64
CA GLU A 209 2.11 -49.12 1.92
C GLU A 209 2.11 -50.49 2.60
N ALA A 210 1.23 -50.71 3.59
CA ALA A 210 1.10 -51.98 4.29
C ALA A 210 0.61 -53.12 3.38
N LEU A 211 -0.33 -52.82 2.47
CA LEU A 211 -0.78 -53.74 1.42
C LEU A 211 0.36 -54.08 0.46
N ARG A 212 1.14 -53.07 0.02
CA ARG A 212 2.29 -53.29 -0.88
C ARG A 212 3.41 -54.11 -0.22
N ALA A 213 3.62 -53.93 1.07
CA ALA A 213 4.60 -54.69 1.85
C ALA A 213 4.12 -56.11 2.22
N GLY A 214 2.85 -56.45 1.93
CA GLY A 214 2.24 -57.73 2.31
C GLY A 214 2.02 -57.90 3.82
N VAL A 215 2.10 -56.81 4.59
CA VAL A 215 1.90 -56.81 6.04
C VAL A 215 0.41 -56.86 6.38
N VAL A 216 -0.44 -56.20 5.57
CA VAL A 216 -1.90 -56.25 5.66
C VAL A 216 -2.44 -57.08 4.48
N PRO A 217 -3.32 -58.08 4.72
CA PRO A 217 -3.89 -58.88 3.64
C PRO A 217 -4.90 -58.07 2.80
N ALA A 218 -4.91 -58.32 1.50
CA ALA A 218 -5.80 -57.69 0.52
C ALA A 218 -7.19 -58.35 0.52
N GLU A 219 -7.89 -58.26 1.64
CA GLU A 219 -9.22 -58.81 1.87
C GLU A 219 -10.31 -57.74 1.76
N SER A 220 -11.57 -58.16 1.63
CA SER A 220 -12.71 -57.24 1.50
C SER A 220 -12.79 -56.21 2.62
N ALA A 221 -12.50 -56.61 3.86
CA ALA A 221 -12.51 -55.71 5.02
C ALA A 221 -11.49 -54.56 4.91
N THR A 222 -10.31 -54.81 4.31
CA THR A 222 -9.29 -53.78 4.08
C THR A 222 -9.77 -52.78 3.03
N PHE A 223 -10.40 -53.27 1.95
CA PHE A 223 -10.96 -52.41 0.92
C PHE A 223 -12.17 -51.60 1.40
N GLU A 224 -13.00 -52.17 2.29
CA GLU A 224 -14.10 -51.45 2.96
C GLU A 224 -13.56 -50.30 3.81
N SER A 225 -12.53 -50.55 4.64
CA SER A 225 -11.91 -49.50 5.46
C SER A 225 -11.32 -48.35 4.63
N LEU A 226 -10.65 -48.69 3.51
CA LEU A 226 -10.15 -47.68 2.55
C LEU A 226 -11.30 -46.90 1.89
N ALA A 227 -12.39 -47.58 1.53
CA ALA A 227 -13.57 -46.95 0.92
C ALA A 227 -14.28 -46.02 1.88
N GLU A 228 -14.39 -46.38 3.17
CA GLU A 228 -14.94 -45.51 4.21
C GLU A 228 -14.14 -44.21 4.36
N GLU A 229 -12.82 -44.30 4.31
CA GLU A 229 -11.95 -43.11 4.42
C GLU A 229 -12.07 -42.20 3.18
N VAL A 230 -12.19 -42.79 1.99
CA VAL A 230 -12.48 -42.04 0.76
C VAL A 230 -13.85 -41.36 0.86
N ASP A 231 -14.89 -42.04 1.33
CA ASP A 231 -16.22 -41.44 1.49
C ASP A 231 -16.20 -40.30 2.51
N ARG A 232 -15.43 -40.44 3.61
CA ARG A 232 -15.20 -39.37 4.59
C ARG A 232 -14.56 -38.14 3.93
N MET A 233 -13.52 -38.32 3.11
CA MET A 233 -12.90 -37.22 2.37
C MET A 233 -13.86 -36.55 1.37
N VAL A 234 -14.69 -37.33 0.68
CA VAL A 234 -15.70 -36.79 -0.25
C VAL A 234 -16.74 -35.95 0.49
N ARG A 235 -17.22 -36.40 1.67
CA ARG A 235 -18.14 -35.61 2.51
C ARG A 235 -17.50 -34.30 2.99
N LEU A 236 -16.23 -34.34 3.41
CA LEU A 236 -15.48 -33.14 3.79
C LEU A 236 -15.35 -32.17 2.62
N SER A 237 -14.98 -32.66 1.43
CA SER A 237 -14.89 -31.84 0.21
C SER A 237 -16.20 -31.14 -0.11
N ARG A 238 -17.33 -31.87 -0.09
CA ARG A 238 -18.66 -31.28 -0.33
C ARG A 238 -19.00 -30.20 0.71
N GLY A 239 -18.61 -30.40 1.97
CA GLY A 239 -18.79 -29.41 3.03
C GLY A 239 -17.97 -28.13 2.77
N LEU A 240 -16.74 -28.27 2.25
CA LEU A 240 -15.91 -27.13 1.87
C LEU A 240 -16.48 -26.38 0.66
N ASP A 241 -17.01 -27.09 -0.34
CA ASP A 241 -17.67 -26.47 -1.51
C ASP A 241 -18.90 -25.65 -1.08
N ALA A 242 -19.75 -26.19 -0.21
CA ALA A 242 -20.92 -25.48 0.31
C ALA A 242 -20.54 -24.19 1.08
N LEU A 243 -19.45 -24.22 1.84
CA LEU A 243 -18.92 -23.02 2.52
C LEU A 243 -18.34 -22.00 1.54
N ALA A 244 -17.70 -22.44 0.46
CA ALA A 244 -17.08 -21.58 -0.55
C ALA A 244 -18.12 -20.88 -1.45
N GLU A 245 -19.22 -21.55 -1.78
CA GLU A 245 -20.33 -20.97 -2.56
C GLU A 245 -21.15 -19.94 -1.76
N GLY A 246 -20.90 -19.84 -0.45
CA GLY A 246 -21.63 -18.92 0.43
C GLY A 246 -23.10 -19.31 0.59
N ASP A 247 -23.42 -20.57 0.29
CA ASP A 247 -24.79 -21.09 0.28
C ASP A 247 -25.26 -21.32 1.72
N LEU A 248 -25.66 -20.22 2.36
CA LEU A 248 -26.57 -20.21 3.51
C LEU A 248 -28.02 -20.56 3.07
N ALA A 249 -28.23 -20.94 1.80
CA ALA A 249 -29.51 -21.34 1.25
C ALA A 249 -29.96 -22.76 1.66
N THR A 250 -29.41 -23.32 2.74
CA THR A 250 -30.12 -24.41 3.41
C THR A 250 -31.15 -23.74 4.33
N PRO A 251 -32.46 -23.75 4.02
CA PRO A 251 -33.46 -23.31 4.98
C PRO A 251 -33.20 -24.02 6.31
N PRO A 252 -33.34 -23.33 7.46
CA PRO A 252 -33.10 -23.97 8.75
C PRO A 252 -33.88 -25.29 8.77
N PRO A 253 -33.23 -26.41 9.17
CA PRO A 253 -33.88 -27.71 9.15
C PRO A 253 -35.22 -27.56 9.86
N ALA A 254 -36.29 -28.00 9.23
CA ALA A 254 -37.62 -27.96 9.83
C ALA A 254 -37.52 -28.66 11.18
N LEU A 255 -37.61 -27.88 12.26
CA LEU A 255 -37.52 -28.39 13.61
C LEU A 255 -38.74 -29.29 13.81
N ALA A 256 -38.50 -30.59 13.79
CA ALA A 256 -39.49 -31.57 14.19
C ALA A 256 -39.41 -31.70 15.71
N GLU A 257 -40.53 -31.53 16.38
CA GLU A 257 -40.67 -31.83 17.80
C GLU A 257 -40.50 -33.35 17.96
N LEU A 258 -39.30 -33.79 18.36
CA LEU A 258 -39.05 -35.17 18.72
C LEU A 258 -39.32 -35.33 20.20
N ASP A 259 -40.33 -36.13 20.54
CA ASP A 259 -40.51 -36.56 21.92
C ASP A 259 -39.42 -37.58 22.27
N LEU A 260 -38.49 -37.17 23.14
CA LEU A 260 -37.39 -38.01 23.61
C LEU A 260 -37.88 -39.16 24.51
N ALA A 261 -39.13 -39.10 24.99
CA ALA A 261 -39.73 -40.18 25.77
C ALA A 261 -40.11 -41.39 24.90
N ASP A 262 -40.33 -41.20 23.60
CA ASP A 262 -40.62 -42.29 22.65
C ASP A 262 -39.35 -42.97 22.09
N ALA A 263 -38.16 -42.44 22.40
CA ALA A 263 -36.87 -42.91 21.90
C ALA A 263 -36.05 -43.74 22.91
N ILE A 264 -36.64 -44.07 24.07
CA ILE A 264 -36.07 -44.92 25.13
C ILE A 264 -37.02 -46.09 25.36
#